data_AF-A0A4R5W1T1-F1
#
_entry.id   AF-A0A4R5W1T1-F1
#
_cell.length_a   1.000
_cell.length_b   1.000
_cell.length_c   1.000
_cell.angle_alpha   90.00
_cell.angle_beta   90.00
_cell.angle_gamma   90.00
#
_symmetry.space_group_name_H-M   'P 1'
#
loop_
_entity.id
_entity.type
_entity.pdbx_description
1 polymer ?
#
loop_
_entity_poly.entity_id
_entity_poly.type
_entity_poly.pdbx_seq_one_letter_code
_entity_poly.pdbx_strand_id
1 'polypeptide(L)'
;MANIKVENYDPLRHPNYMAYVDDEQYQRYKRSDGLIPYKVCLVDVCGFQFIFHSILQMQLCLEYYSTELQPSSRLPVYTENLGGDHYETQRWYEKLPGKLLEKSKRAKVIGALKRAIDEYKKSPGASTCVVRPNLWDWSGKKK
;
A
#
# COMPACT_ATOMS: atom_id res chain seq x y z
N MET A 1 5.92 12.27 -15.74
CA MET A 1 5.06 11.09 -15.96
C MET A 1 5.28 10.10 -14.83
N ALA A 2 4.33 9.21 -14.54
CA ALA A 2 4.58 8.15 -13.55
C ALA A 2 5.34 6.99 -14.22
N ASN A 3 6.37 6.48 -13.54
CA ASN A 3 7.14 5.31 -13.94
C ASN A 3 6.61 4.11 -13.16
N ILE A 4 6.29 3.01 -13.84
CA ILE A 4 5.78 1.80 -13.21
C ILE A 4 6.72 0.68 -13.62
N LYS A 5 7.20 -0.08 -12.63
CA LYS A 5 8.12 -1.20 -12.85
C LYS A 5 7.65 -2.37 -12.00
N VAL A 6 7.58 -3.55 -12.62
CA VAL A 6 7.38 -4.80 -11.90
C VAL A 6 8.69 -5.57 -11.94
N GLU A 7 9.27 -5.82 -10.77
CA GLU A 7 10.55 -6.55 -10.66
C GLU A 7 10.47 -7.67 -9.61
N ASN A 8 11.49 -8.53 -9.61
CA ASN A 8 11.58 -9.63 -8.64
C ASN A 8 11.86 -9.07 -7.24
N TYR A 9 11.29 -9.71 -6.24
CA TYR A 9 11.50 -9.33 -4.85
C TYR A 9 12.98 -9.48 -4.45
N ASP A 10 13.45 -8.51 -3.69
CA ASP A 10 14.79 -8.43 -3.15
C ASP A 10 14.62 -7.84 -1.73
N PRO A 11 14.94 -8.60 -0.68
CA PRO A 11 14.71 -8.18 0.70
C PRO A 11 15.49 -6.92 1.09
N LEU A 12 16.61 -6.61 0.43
CA LEU A 12 17.41 -5.42 0.71
C LEU A 12 16.86 -4.17 0.02
N ARG A 13 16.15 -4.34 -1.10
CA ARG A 13 15.64 -3.23 -1.94
C ARG A 13 14.15 -2.97 -1.76
N HIS A 14 13.38 -3.96 -1.31
CA HIS A 14 11.92 -3.92 -1.30
C HIS A 14 11.35 -4.06 0.12
N PRO A 15 11.48 -3.02 0.97
CA PRO A 15 10.85 -3.03 2.28
C PRO A 15 9.32 -3.02 2.16
N ASN A 16 8.66 -3.96 2.83
CA ASN A 16 7.20 -4.04 2.84
C ASN A 16 6.61 -3.21 4.00
N TYR A 17 6.39 -1.91 3.77
CA TYR A 17 5.77 -1.02 4.76
C TYR A 17 4.30 -1.34 5.06
N MET A 18 3.66 -2.18 4.24
CA MET A 18 2.26 -2.57 4.36
C MET A 18 2.08 -4.07 4.61
N ALA A 19 3.07 -4.73 5.24
CA ALA A 19 3.01 -6.16 5.57
C ALA A 19 1.78 -6.53 6.43
N TYR A 20 1.31 -5.61 7.28
CA TYR A 20 0.10 -5.80 8.10
C TYR A 20 -1.19 -5.87 7.27
N VAL A 21 -1.18 -5.42 6.01
CA VAL A 21 -2.33 -5.49 5.10
C VAL A 21 -2.37 -6.85 4.40
N ASP A 22 -1.23 -7.25 3.86
CA ASP A 22 -1.06 -8.48 3.10
C ASP A 22 0.43 -8.81 3.05
N ASP A 23 0.76 -10.00 3.53
CA ASP A 23 2.11 -10.55 3.57
C ASP A 23 2.18 -11.93 2.88
N GLU A 24 1.12 -12.33 2.19
CA GLU A 24 0.99 -13.72 1.74
C GLU A 24 2.07 -14.11 0.71
N GLN A 25 2.39 -13.22 -0.23
CA GLN A 25 3.46 -13.48 -1.20
C GLN A 25 4.80 -13.71 -0.52
N TYR A 26 5.12 -12.93 0.52
CA TYR A 26 6.34 -13.11 1.29
C TYR A 26 6.34 -14.44 2.05
N GLN A 27 5.21 -14.82 2.66
CA GLN A 27 5.09 -16.12 3.33
C GLN A 27 5.24 -17.29 2.35
N ARG A 28 4.67 -17.21 1.14
CA ARG A 28 4.84 -18.22 0.08
C ARG A 28 6.29 -18.30 -0.39
N TYR A 29 6.92 -17.15 -0.64
CA TYR A 29 8.33 -17.04 -1.00
C TYR A 29 9.22 -17.69 0.06
N LYS A 30 9.00 -17.39 1.34
CA LYS A 30 9.75 -17.95 2.47
C LYS A 30 9.53 -19.47 2.62
N ARG A 31 8.29 -19.96 2.50
CA ARG A 31 7.98 -21.40 2.59
C ARG A 31 8.59 -22.23 1.45
N SER A 32 8.75 -21.61 0.29
CA SER A 32 9.32 -22.26 -0.89
C SER A 32 10.83 -22.04 -1.03
N ASP A 33 11.48 -21.45 -0.01
CA ASP A 33 12.91 -21.12 -0.03
C ASP A 33 13.33 -20.34 -1.29
N GLY A 34 12.44 -19.43 -1.74
CA GLY A 34 12.65 -18.60 -2.92
C GLY A 34 12.37 -19.26 -4.28
N LEU A 35 11.87 -20.49 -4.32
CA LEU A 35 11.54 -21.20 -5.56
C LEU A 35 10.30 -20.63 -6.26
N ILE A 36 9.31 -20.12 -5.50
CA ILE A 36 8.12 -19.49 -6.08
C ILE A 36 8.46 -18.04 -6.42
N PRO A 37 8.22 -17.59 -7.68
CA PRO A 37 8.52 -16.23 -8.08
C PRO A 37 7.66 -15.23 -7.29
N TYR A 38 8.35 -14.28 -6.65
CA TYR A 38 7.74 -13.17 -5.91
C TYR A 38 8.04 -11.87 -6.65
N LYS A 39 6.99 -11.18 -7.08
CA LYS A 39 7.10 -9.90 -7.80
C LYS A 39 6.57 -8.74 -6.98
N VAL A 40 7.28 -7.63 -7.03
CA VAL A 40 6.88 -6.35 -6.46
C VAL A 40 6.63 -5.32 -7.54
N CYS A 41 5.79 -4.34 -7.23
CA CYS A 41 5.50 -3.22 -8.13
C CYS A 41 6.00 -1.93 -7.52
N LEU A 42 6.87 -1.24 -8.26
CA LEU A 42 7.39 0.08 -7.93
C LEU A 42 6.68 1.12 -8.79
N VAL A 43 6.15 2.15 -8.14
CA VAL A 43 5.45 3.25 -8.80
C VAL A 43 6.14 4.55 -8.41
N ASP A 44 6.88 5.15 -9.34
CA ASP A 44 7.45 6.48 -9.15
C ASP A 44 6.48 7.54 -9.69
N VAL A 45 5.96 8.40 -8.82
CA VAL A 45 5.05 9.48 -9.20
C VAL A 45 5.28 10.72 -8.34
N CYS A 46 5.29 11.89 -8.98
CA CYS A 46 5.43 13.19 -8.30
C CYS A 46 6.68 13.31 -7.39
N GLY A 47 7.75 12.58 -7.70
CA GLY A 47 9.00 12.56 -6.91
C GLY A 47 9.01 11.56 -5.75
N PHE A 48 7.99 10.70 -5.65
CA PHE A 48 7.88 9.66 -4.63
C PHE A 48 7.85 8.29 -5.26
N GLN A 49 8.50 7.34 -4.61
CA GLN A 49 8.46 5.93 -4.97
C GLN A 49 7.53 5.19 -4.01
N PHE A 50 6.54 4.50 -4.57
CA PHE A 50 5.68 3.58 -3.86
C PHE A 50 6.11 2.16 -4.17
N ILE A 51 6.22 1.32 -3.14
CA ILE A 51 6.55 -0.10 -3.28
C ILE A 51 5.35 -0.91 -2.81
N PHE A 52 4.85 -1.78 -3.67
CA PHE A 52 3.70 -2.62 -3.40
C PHE A 52 4.04 -4.09 -3.59
N HIS A 53 3.63 -4.89 -2.61
CA HIS A 53 3.79 -6.33 -2.57
C HIS A 53 2.48 -7.05 -2.90
N SER A 54 1.36 -6.32 -2.99
CA SER A 54 0.09 -6.87 -3.44
C SER A 54 -0.84 -5.82 -4.06
N ILE A 55 -1.79 -6.31 -4.85
CA ILE A 55 -2.89 -5.52 -5.43
C ILE A 55 -3.73 -4.89 -4.33
N LEU A 56 -3.92 -5.59 -3.21
CA LEU A 56 -4.71 -5.09 -2.10
C LEU A 56 -4.07 -3.83 -1.50
N GLN A 57 -2.74 -3.81 -1.32
CA GLN A 57 -2.02 -2.61 -0.88
C GLN A 57 -2.22 -1.43 -1.84
N MET A 58 -2.17 -1.68 -3.16
CA MET A 58 -2.43 -0.65 -4.18
C MET A 58 -3.88 -0.13 -4.11
N GLN A 59 -4.85 -1.02 -3.91
CA GLN A 59 -6.26 -0.67 -3.81
C GLN A 59 -6.55 0.20 -2.58
N LEU A 60 -5.97 -0.15 -1.43
CA LEU A 60 -6.08 0.67 -0.22
C LEU A 60 -5.49 2.08 -0.42
N CYS A 61 -4.32 2.14 -1.06
CA CYS A 61 -3.68 3.40 -1.40
C CYS A 61 -4.56 4.22 -2.36
N LEU A 62 -5.12 3.58 -3.39
CA LEU A 62 -6.03 4.22 -4.34
C LEU A 62 -7.28 4.77 -3.66
N GLU A 63 -7.88 4.00 -2.76
CA GLU A 63 -9.06 4.40 -1.99
C GLU A 63 -8.76 5.66 -1.15
N TYR A 64 -7.64 5.66 -0.43
CA TYR A 64 -7.18 6.81 0.37
C TYR A 64 -6.97 8.08 -0.45
N TYR A 65 -6.30 7.97 -1.61
CA TYR A 65 -6.09 9.12 -2.50
C TYR A 65 -7.35 9.52 -3.27
N SER A 66 -8.34 8.64 -3.41
CA SER A 66 -9.62 8.94 -4.06
C SER A 66 -10.58 9.70 -3.15
N THR A 67 -10.43 9.63 -1.83
CA THR A 67 -11.26 10.39 -0.89
C THR A 67 -10.90 11.87 -0.92
N GLU A 68 -11.85 12.73 -1.29
CA GLU A 68 -11.59 14.18 -1.45
C GLU A 68 -11.41 14.91 -0.12
N LEU A 69 -12.20 14.53 0.89
CA LEU A 69 -12.09 14.99 2.27
C LEU A 69 -11.39 13.92 3.08
N GLN A 70 -10.07 14.02 3.19
CA GLN A 70 -9.37 13.16 4.12
C GLN A 70 -9.75 13.58 5.54
N PRO A 71 -10.13 12.63 6.42
CA PRO A 71 -10.23 12.95 7.83
C PRO A 71 -8.87 13.53 8.27
N SER A 72 -8.84 14.82 8.61
CA SER A 72 -7.72 15.39 9.37
C SER A 72 -7.69 14.83 10.80
N SER A 73 -8.72 14.06 11.16
CA SER A 73 -8.83 13.38 12.43
C SER A 73 -7.80 12.27 12.52
N ARG A 74 -7.03 12.32 13.60
CA ARG A 74 -6.26 11.21 14.14
C ARG A 74 -7.08 9.93 14.03
N LEU A 75 -6.48 8.85 13.51
CA LEU A 75 -7.06 7.52 13.67
C LEU A 75 -7.37 7.32 15.17
N PRO A 76 -8.51 6.72 15.54
CA PRO A 76 -8.75 6.38 16.93
C PRO A 76 -7.59 5.48 17.35
N VAL A 77 -6.74 6.02 18.22
CA VAL A 77 -5.70 5.26 18.90
C VAL A 77 -6.42 4.04 19.47
N TYR A 78 -5.94 2.86 19.09
CA TYR A 78 -6.44 1.56 19.50
C TYR A 78 -7.09 1.62 20.90
N THR A 79 -8.24 0.99 21.06
CA THR A 79 -8.95 0.83 22.36
C THR A 79 -8.07 0.26 23.48
N GLU A 80 -6.86 -0.19 23.17
CA GLU A 80 -5.88 -0.78 24.08
C GLU A 80 -4.76 0.19 24.51
N ASN A 81 -4.75 1.45 24.05
CA ASN A 81 -3.95 2.54 24.62
C ASN A 81 -2.48 2.16 24.93
N LEU A 82 -1.82 1.49 23.98
CA LEU A 82 -0.37 1.28 24.02
C LEU A 82 0.26 2.58 23.51
N GLY A 83 0.79 3.40 24.42
CA GLY A 83 1.33 4.74 24.16
C GLY A 83 2.53 4.76 23.21
N GLY A 84 2.29 4.47 21.93
CA GLY A 84 3.25 4.63 20.85
C GLY A 84 3.25 6.04 20.31
N ASP A 85 4.43 6.53 19.95
CA ASP A 85 4.61 7.86 19.38
C ASP A 85 3.70 8.07 18.15
N HIS A 86 3.30 9.31 17.90
CA HIS A 86 2.46 9.73 16.76
C HIS A 86 2.97 9.20 15.40
N TYR A 87 4.26 8.87 15.31
CA TYR A 87 4.88 8.28 14.13
C TYR A 87 4.45 6.81 13.90
N GLU A 88 4.11 6.04 14.94
CA GLU A 88 3.74 4.63 14.82
C GLU A 88 2.27 4.42 14.45
N THR A 89 1.43 5.43 14.68
CA THR A 89 -0.04 5.34 14.55
C THR A 89 -0.59 5.84 13.22
N GLN A 90 0.24 6.39 12.32
CA GLN A 90 -0.15 6.82 10.96
C GLN A 90 0.26 5.78 9.91
N ARG A 91 -0.62 5.51 8.93
CA ARG A 91 -0.30 4.59 7.83
C ARG A 91 0.85 5.17 7.00
N TRP A 92 1.72 4.34 6.46
CA TRP A 92 2.93 4.81 5.74
C TRP A 92 2.60 5.82 4.63
N TYR A 93 1.52 5.61 3.88
CA TYR A 93 1.10 6.53 2.82
C TYR A 93 0.41 7.81 3.33
N GLU A 94 0.01 7.86 4.61
CA GLU A 94 -0.52 9.06 5.28
C GLU A 94 0.61 9.98 5.76
N LYS A 95 1.79 9.42 6.03
CA LYS A 95 3.02 10.17 6.37
C LYS A 95 3.62 10.92 5.19
N LEU A 96 3.12 10.66 3.98
CA LEU A 96 3.64 11.28 2.77
C LEU A 96 3.40 12.79 2.80
N PRO A 97 4.33 13.62 2.28
CA PRO A 97 4.24 15.07 2.37
C PRO A 97 2.91 15.58 1.83
N GLY A 98 2.24 16.47 2.56
CA GLY A 98 0.93 17.02 2.19
C GLY A 98 0.85 17.61 0.77
N LYS A 99 2.00 17.94 0.17
CA LYS A 99 2.11 18.30 -1.24
C LYS A 99 1.54 17.23 -2.20
N LEU A 100 1.54 15.94 -1.85
CA LEU A 100 0.92 14.88 -2.65
C LEU A 100 -0.62 14.91 -2.63
N LEU A 101 -1.21 15.55 -1.62
CA LEU A 101 -2.66 15.68 -1.45
C LEU A 101 -3.27 16.83 -2.27
N GLU A 102 -2.43 17.71 -2.83
CA GLU A 102 -2.88 18.75 -3.76
C GLU A 102 -3.65 18.13 -4.94
N LYS A 103 -4.81 18.71 -5.30
CA LYS A 103 -5.72 18.17 -6.32
C LYS A 103 -5.02 17.73 -7.62
N SER A 104 -4.03 18.51 -8.08
CA SER A 104 -3.28 18.24 -9.32
C SER A 104 -2.33 17.03 -9.22
N LYS A 105 -1.71 16.79 -8.06
CA LYS A 105 -0.82 15.65 -7.82
C LYS A 105 -1.61 14.42 -7.44
N ARG A 106 -2.68 14.57 -6.66
CA ARG A 106 -3.64 13.50 -6.32
C ARG A 106 -4.17 12.81 -7.58
N ALA A 107 -4.61 13.57 -8.58
CA ALA A 107 -5.07 13.01 -9.85
C ALA A 107 -3.98 12.20 -10.58
N LYS A 108 -2.72 12.65 -10.52
CA LYS A 108 -1.58 11.92 -11.11
C LYS A 108 -1.28 10.62 -10.35
N VAL A 109 -1.36 10.64 -9.02
CA VAL A 109 -1.18 9.45 -8.17
C VAL A 109 -2.28 8.43 -8.46
N ILE A 110 -3.55 8.83 -8.49
CA ILE A 110 -4.67 7.93 -8.82
C ILE A 110 -4.47 7.31 -10.21
N GLY A 111 -4.10 8.12 -11.21
CA GLY A 111 -3.82 7.63 -12.56
C GLY A 111 -2.60 6.71 -12.65
N ALA A 112 -1.61 6.87 -11.77
CA ALA A 112 -0.47 5.97 -11.66
C ALA A 112 -0.86 4.65 -11.00
N LEU A 113 -1.60 4.69 -9.89
CA LEU A 113 -2.04 3.51 -9.15
C LEU A 113 -2.97 2.62 -9.98
N LYS A 114 -3.91 3.21 -10.75
CA LYS A 114 -4.77 2.45 -11.66
C LYS A 114 -3.96 1.67 -12.71
N ARG A 115 -3.00 2.34 -13.35
CA ARG A 115 -2.11 1.70 -14.33
C ARG A 115 -1.24 0.62 -13.67
N ALA A 116 -0.75 0.88 -12.46
CA ALA A 116 0.07 -0.08 -11.72
C ALA A 116 -0.69 -1.36 -11.38
N ILE A 117 -1.97 -1.25 -11.01
CA ILE A 117 -2.83 -2.42 -10.78
C ILE A 117 -2.98 -3.25 -12.06
N ASP A 118 -3.19 -2.60 -13.20
CA ASP A 118 -3.36 -3.30 -14.48
C ASP A 118 -2.06 -3.98 -14.95
N GLU A 119 -0.90 -3.34 -14.78
CA GLU A 119 0.42 -3.91 -15.09
C GLU A 119 0.77 -5.07 -14.16
N TYR A 120 0.47 -4.94 -12.87
CA TYR A 120 0.76 -5.97 -11.89
C TYR A 120 -0.11 -7.22 -12.09
N LYS A 121 -1.39 -7.06 -12.44
CA LYS A 121 -2.28 -8.16 -12.82
C LYS A 121 -1.82 -8.96 -14.04
N LYS A 122 -1.18 -8.29 -15.00
CA LYS A 122 -0.62 -8.93 -16.20
C LYS A 122 0.64 -9.75 -15.91
N SER A 123 1.27 -9.52 -14.75
CA SER A 123 2.55 -10.13 -14.43
C SER A 123 2.37 -11.51 -13.79
N PRO A 124 2.90 -12.59 -14.40
CA PRO A 124 2.86 -13.92 -13.78
C PRO A 124 3.73 -13.92 -12.51
N GLY A 125 3.21 -14.48 -11.41
CA GLY A 125 3.85 -14.49 -10.08
C GLY A 125 3.28 -13.46 -9.09
N ALA A 126 2.43 -12.54 -9.55
CA ALA A 126 1.70 -11.61 -8.69
C ALA A 126 0.45 -12.27 -8.08
N SER A 127 0.62 -13.32 -7.26
CA SER A 127 -0.51 -13.98 -6.60
C SER A 127 -0.92 -13.20 -5.35
N THR A 128 -2.15 -12.73 -5.27
CA THR A 128 -2.66 -11.99 -4.10
C THR A 128 -3.88 -12.68 -3.53
N CYS A 129 -3.93 -12.96 -2.22
CA CYS A 129 -5.16 -13.42 -1.60
C CYS A 129 -6.19 -12.30 -1.42
N VAL A 130 -7.45 -12.74 -1.44
CA VAL A 130 -8.67 -11.97 -1.68
C VAL A 130 -9.28 -11.41 -0.40
N VAL A 131 -8.67 -11.66 0.76
CA VAL A 131 -9.26 -11.23 2.04
C VAL A 131 -8.89 -9.77 2.28
N ARG A 132 -9.71 -8.87 1.74
CA ARG A 132 -9.70 -7.44 2.02
C ARG A 132 -9.99 -7.26 3.52
N PRO A 133 -9.04 -6.79 4.35
CA PRO A 133 -9.38 -6.33 5.68
C PRO A 133 -10.40 -5.20 5.50
N ASN A 134 -11.53 -5.29 6.19
CA ASN A 134 -12.53 -4.25 6.13
C ASN A 134 -11.91 -2.97 6.73
N LEU A 135 -11.70 -1.93 5.91
CA LEU A 135 -11.15 -0.64 6.37
C LEU A 135 -11.91 -0.07 7.58
N TRP A 136 -13.21 -0.41 7.68
CA TRP A 136 -14.13 0.04 8.71
C TRP A 136 -14.08 -0.76 10.01
N ASP A 137 -13.64 -2.03 9.99
CA ASP A 137 -13.45 -2.84 11.21
C ASP A 137 -12.35 -2.25 12.10
N TRP A 138 -11.47 -1.42 11.54
CA TRP A 138 -10.38 -0.73 12.23
C TRP A 138 -10.79 0.66 12.74
N SER A 139 -11.99 1.15 12.38
CA SER A 139 -12.49 2.46 12.80
C SER A 139 -13.20 2.45 14.16
N GLY A 140 -13.27 1.29 14.82
CA GLY A 140 -13.96 1.13 16.11
C GLY A 140 -15.47 1.35 16.07
N LYS A 141 -16.06 1.70 14.92
CA LYS A 141 -17.52 1.80 14.78
C LYS A 141 -18.11 0.44 14.44
N LYS A 142 -18.28 -0.38 15.49
CA LYS A 142 -19.29 -1.45 15.45
C LYS A 142 -20.66 -0.79 15.24
N LYS A 143 -21.41 -1.28 14.25
CA LYS A 143 -22.84 -1.00 14.12
C LYS A 143 -23.59 -1.56 15.31
#